data_AF-A0A9D1XKJ3-F1
#
_entry.id   AF-A0A9D1XKJ3-F1
#
_cell.length_a   1.000
_cell.length_b   1.000
_cell.length_c   1.000
_cell.angle_alpha   90.00
_cell.angle_beta   90.00
_cell.angle_gamma   90.00
#
_symmetry.space_group_name_H-M   'P 1'
#
loop_
_entity.id
_entity.type
_entity.pdbx_description
1 polymer ?
#
loop_
_entity_poly.entity_id
_entity_poly.type
_entity_poly.pdbx_seq_one_letter_code
_entity_poly.pdbx_strand_id
1 'polypeptide(L)'
;MNKIKDLFSSFVENFHFRSQVVKQPKKFALLKALIITLVIGIFLEYLLLLPINLRSPQFVGFFCFLLFLFVLLYRLFKGYIDKLSKVLIAIIPILIVYLGVGTLISSPIFNAKKYQQQLK
;
A
#
# COMPACT_ATOMS: atom_id res chain seq x y z
N MET A 1 10.96 -11.54 19.04
CA MET A 1 11.11 -10.26 18.32
C MET A 1 12.00 -10.35 17.05
N ASN A 2 12.75 -11.44 16.84
CA ASN A 2 13.66 -11.58 15.68
C ASN A 2 12.98 -12.11 14.40
N LYS A 3 12.05 -13.09 14.50
CA LYS A 3 11.38 -13.67 13.33
C LYS A 3 10.68 -12.67 12.39
N ILE A 4 10.09 -11.61 12.94
CA ILE A 4 9.41 -10.58 12.11
C ILE A 4 10.46 -9.73 11.38
N LYS A 5 11.58 -9.40 12.02
CA LYS A 5 12.68 -8.69 11.38
C LYS A 5 13.33 -9.54 10.28
N ASP A 6 13.48 -10.84 10.53
CA ASP A 6 14.03 -11.79 9.56
C ASP A 6 13.09 -12.03 8.36
N LEU A 7 11.77 -12.05 8.59
CA LEU A 7 10.77 -12.09 7.53
C LEU A 7 10.76 -10.81 6.70
N PHE A 8 10.92 -9.65 7.35
CA PHE A 8 10.96 -8.38 6.65
C PHE A 8 12.27 -8.19 5.88
N SER A 9 13.41 -8.59 6.45
CA SER A 9 14.70 -8.54 5.77
C SER A 9 14.73 -9.48 4.58
N SER A 10 14.30 -10.74 4.73
CA SER A 10 14.22 -11.69 3.61
C SER A 10 13.24 -11.26 2.53
N PHE A 11 12.11 -10.64 2.89
CA PHE A 11 11.19 -10.04 1.90
C PHE A 11 11.88 -8.91 1.14
N VAL A 12 12.52 -7.96 1.84
CA VAL A 12 13.25 -6.85 1.22
C VAL A 12 14.42 -7.32 0.36
N GLU A 13 15.12 -8.37 0.77
CA GLU A 13 16.25 -8.98 0.07
C GLU A 13 15.80 -9.72 -1.19
N ASN A 14 14.69 -10.46 -1.12
CA ASN A 14 14.06 -11.09 -2.30
C ASN A 14 13.47 -10.07 -3.30
N PHE A 15 13.31 -8.81 -2.89
CA PHE A 15 12.97 -7.68 -3.78
C PHE A 15 14.19 -7.09 -4.52
N HIS A 16 15.31 -7.80 -4.60
CA HIS A 16 16.42 -7.49 -5.51
C HIS A 16 16.03 -7.75 -6.99
N PHE A 17 15.15 -6.90 -7.52
CA PHE A 17 14.84 -6.85 -8.95
C PHE A 17 16.10 -6.47 -9.74
N ARG A 18 16.57 -7.40 -10.58
CA ARG A 18 17.66 -7.22 -11.53
C ARG A 18 17.38 -5.97 -12.38
N SER A 19 18.11 -4.90 -12.09
CA SER A 19 18.03 -3.61 -12.80
C SER A 19 18.60 -3.78 -14.20
N GLN A 20 17.76 -4.12 -15.17
CA GLN A 20 18.16 -4.19 -16.56
C GLN A 20 18.06 -2.82 -17.23
N VAL A 21 19.23 -2.42 -17.77
CA VAL A 21 19.50 -1.45 -18.84
C VAL A 21 19.12 0.01 -18.55
N VAL A 22 20.19 0.78 -18.30
CA VAL A 22 20.23 2.24 -18.13
C VAL A 22 19.67 2.93 -19.39
N LYS A 23 18.38 3.25 -19.40
CA LYS A 23 17.84 4.30 -20.26
C LYS A 23 17.87 5.62 -19.48
N GLN A 24 18.31 6.68 -20.15
CA GLN A 24 18.39 8.05 -19.62
C GLN A 24 17.13 8.42 -18.81
N PRO A 25 17.26 8.99 -17.61
CA PRO A 25 16.13 9.32 -16.76
C PRO A 25 15.23 10.35 -17.46
N LYS A 26 14.00 9.95 -17.80
CA LYS A 26 13.02 10.89 -18.34
C LYS A 26 12.66 11.90 -17.25
N LYS A 27 12.99 13.19 -17.47
CA LYS A 27 12.82 14.32 -16.52
C LYS A 27 11.42 14.47 -15.88
N PHE A 28 10.39 13.82 -16.44
CA PHE A 28 9.01 13.91 -15.96
C PHE A 28 8.36 12.55 -15.65
N ALA A 29 9.14 11.49 -15.48
CA ALA A 29 8.61 10.15 -15.20
C ALA A 29 7.72 10.11 -13.94
N LEU A 30 8.15 10.79 -12.87
CA LEU A 30 7.41 10.87 -11.61
C LEU A 30 6.07 11.59 -11.81
N LEU A 31 6.11 12.79 -12.38
CA LEU A 31 4.91 13.61 -12.60
C LEU A 31 3.89 12.89 -13.50
N LYS A 32 4.36 12.25 -14.58
CA LYS A 32 3.49 11.47 -15.47
C LYS A 32 2.83 10.29 -14.75
N ALA A 33 3.60 9.52 -13.99
CA ALA A 33 3.05 8.40 -13.21
C ALA A 33 2.04 8.89 -12.18
N LEU A 34 2.33 10.01 -11.50
CA LEU A 34 1.45 10.58 -10.50
C LEU A 34 0.13 11.05 -11.11
N ILE A 35 0.16 11.83 -12.19
CA ILE A 35 -1.04 12.34 -12.86
C ILE A 35 -1.92 11.18 -13.33
N ILE A 36 -1.33 10.18 -14.01
CA ILE A 36 -2.10 9.03 -14.50
C ILE A 36 -2.73 8.26 -13.34
N THR A 37 -1.97 8.02 -12.26
CA THR A 37 -2.50 7.33 -11.08
C THR A 37 -3.63 8.11 -10.43
N LEU A 38 -3.51 9.44 -10.31
CA LEU A 38 -4.55 10.28 -9.73
C LEU A 38 -5.82 10.29 -10.58
N VAL A 39 -5.70 10.40 -11.91
CA VAL A 39 -6.86 10.35 -12.81
C VAL A 39 -7.58 9.02 -12.70
N ILE A 40 -6.83 7.90 -12.72
CA ILE A 40 -7.40 6.56 -12.52
C ILE A 40 -8.03 6.44 -11.12
N GLY A 41 -7.36 6.96 -10.10
CA GLY A 41 -7.84 6.91 -8.72
C GLY A 41 -9.15 7.67 -8.53
N ILE A 42 -9.27 8.89 -9.05
CA ILE A 42 -10.50 9.68 -8.99
C ILE A 42 -11.61 8.98 -9.78
N PHE A 43 -11.31 8.46 -10.97
CA PHE A 43 -12.29 7.74 -11.77
C PHE A 43 -12.81 6.48 -11.06
N LEU A 44 -11.92 5.67 -10.49
CA LEU A 44 -12.30 4.46 -9.76
C LEU A 44 -13.04 4.79 -8.45
N GLU A 45 -12.60 5.81 -7.73
CA GLU A 45 -13.28 6.25 -6.50
C GLU A 45 -14.70 6.73 -6.80
N TYR A 46 -14.90 7.49 -7.89
CA TYR A 46 -16.22 7.92 -8.33
C TYR A 46 -17.16 6.74 -8.66
N LEU A 47 -16.63 5.69 -9.30
CA LEU A 47 -17.42 4.50 -9.64
C LEU A 47 -17.71 3.60 -8.44
N LEU A 48 -16.73 3.46 -7.54
CA LEU A 48 -16.81 2.52 -6.42
C LEU A 48 -17.41 3.16 -5.15
N LEU A 49 -17.48 4.49 -5.10
CA LEU A 49 -17.96 5.29 -3.97
C LEU A 49 -17.33 4.83 -2.64
N LEU A 50 -16.03 4.61 -2.66
CA LEU A 50 -15.31 4.10 -1.51
C LEU A 50 -15.28 5.16 -0.40
N PRO A 51 -15.60 4.80 0.85
CA PRO A 51 -15.55 5.75 1.94
C PRO A 51 -14.11 6.18 2.20
N ILE A 52 -13.78 7.47 2.00
CA ILE A 52 -12.44 8.04 2.20
C ILE A 52 -12.09 8.05 3.69
N ASN A 53 -11.73 6.88 4.22
CA ASN A 53 -11.48 6.66 5.64
C ASN A 53 -10.44 5.55 5.82
N LEU A 54 -9.34 5.84 6.52
CA LEU A 54 -8.27 4.87 6.80
C LEU A 54 -8.71 3.71 7.70
N ARG A 55 -9.86 3.80 8.38
CA ARG A 55 -10.45 2.66 9.08
C ARG A 55 -11.23 1.72 8.16
N SER A 56 -11.59 2.16 6.96
CA SER A 56 -12.29 1.32 5.99
C SER A 56 -11.32 0.35 5.33
N PRO A 57 -11.53 -0.97 5.46
CA PRO A 57 -10.69 -1.96 4.77
C PRO A 57 -10.69 -1.79 3.25
N GLN A 58 -11.85 -1.41 2.69
CA GLN A 58 -12.01 -1.21 1.25
C GLN A 58 -11.17 -0.03 0.75
N PHE A 59 -11.18 1.08 1.48
CA PHE A 59 -10.40 2.26 1.11
C PHE A 59 -8.89 2.05 1.25
N VAL A 60 -8.44 1.40 2.33
CA VAL A 60 -7.01 1.11 2.50
C VAL A 60 -6.52 0.10 1.46
N GLY A 61 -7.33 -0.92 1.12
CA GLY A 61 -7.04 -1.83 0.02
C GLY A 61 -6.92 -1.10 -1.32
N PHE A 62 -7.84 -0.18 -1.59
CA PHE A 62 -7.79 0.69 -2.77
C PHE A 62 -6.57 1.61 -2.79
N PHE A 63 -6.20 2.18 -1.64
CA PHE A 63 -5.00 3.00 -1.52
C PHE A 63 -3.72 2.19 -1.77
N CYS A 64 -3.65 0.95 -1.24
CA CYS A 64 -2.56 0.01 -1.56
C CYS A 64 -2.47 -0.28 -3.06
N PHE A 65 -3.61 -0.48 -3.71
CA PHE A 65 -3.67 -0.66 -5.16
C PHE A 65 -3.16 0.58 -5.91
N LEU A 66 -3.55 1.80 -5.51
CA LEU A 66 -3.05 3.04 -6.10
C LEU A 66 -1.54 3.21 -5.92
N LEU A 67 -1.00 2.88 -4.73
CA LEU A 67 0.45 2.90 -4.48
C LEU A 67 1.18 1.92 -5.39
N PHE A 68 0.67 0.69 -5.51
CA PHE A 68 1.23 -0.32 -6.39
C PHE A 68 1.20 0.14 -7.85
N LEU A 69 0.06 0.66 -8.32
CA LEU A 69 -0.12 1.18 -9.67
C LEU A 69 0.85 2.34 -9.96
N PHE A 70 0.98 3.28 -9.03
CA PHE A 70 1.93 4.39 -9.14
C PHE A 70 3.35 3.88 -9.30
N VAL A 71 3.80 2.96 -8.45
CA VAL A 71 5.17 2.40 -8.51
C VAL A 71 5.38 1.64 -9.82
N LEU A 72 4.38 0.89 -10.29
CA LEU A 72 4.43 0.20 -11.58
C LEU A 72 4.62 1.20 -12.74
N LEU A 73 3.77 2.23 -12.82
CA LEU A 73 3.84 3.26 -13.86
C LEU A 73 5.14 4.06 -13.79
N TYR A 74 5.56 4.43 -12.57
CA TYR A 74 6.78 5.16 -12.36
C TYR A 74 8.00 4.35 -12.80
N ARG A 75 8.04 3.05 -12.49
CA ARG A 75 9.06 2.12 -12.99
C ARG A 75 9.04 2.04 -14.52
N LEU A 76 7.86 1.93 -15.14
CA LEU A 76 7.74 1.88 -16.61
C LEU A 76 8.27 3.14 -17.29
N PHE A 77 8.00 4.33 -16.72
CA PHE A 77 8.49 5.59 -17.28
C PHE A 77 9.96 5.89 -16.98
N LYS A 78 10.44 5.49 -15.80
CA LYS A 78 11.81 5.73 -15.34
C LYS A 78 12.80 4.67 -15.82
N GLY A 79 12.34 3.44 -16.07
CA GLY A 79 13.12 2.31 -16.56
C GLY A 79 13.83 1.49 -15.48
N TYR A 80 13.87 1.94 -14.23
CA TYR A 80 14.50 1.22 -13.12
C TYR A 80 13.78 1.48 -11.79
N ILE A 81 14.05 0.63 -10.79
CA ILE A 81 13.52 0.78 -9.43
C ILE A 81 14.49 1.62 -8.61
N ASP A 82 14.03 2.78 -8.16
CA ASP A 82 14.77 3.70 -7.28
C ASP A 82 14.42 3.52 -5.79
N LYS A 83 15.10 4.26 -4.92
CA LYS A 83 14.86 4.22 -3.46
C LYS A 83 13.41 4.56 -3.11
N LEU A 84 12.81 5.55 -3.77
CA LEU A 84 11.42 5.95 -3.56
C LEU A 84 10.46 4.79 -3.86
N SER A 85 10.63 4.12 -4.99
CA SER A 85 9.83 2.94 -5.36
C SER A 85 9.93 1.83 -4.32
N LYS A 86 11.13 1.55 -3.80
CA LYS A 86 11.34 0.53 -2.75
C LYS A 86 10.61 0.88 -1.46
N VAL A 87 10.71 2.13 -1.02
CA VAL A 87 10.02 2.61 0.19
C VAL A 87 8.51 2.48 0.02
N LEU A 88 7.95 2.90 -1.12
CA LEU A 88 6.51 2.81 -1.38
C LEU A 88 6.02 1.36 -1.39
N ILE A 89 6.77 0.43 -1.99
CA ILE A 89 6.46 -1.00 -1.96
C ILE A 89 6.49 -1.54 -0.52
N ALA A 90 7.46 -1.12 0.29
CA ALA A 90 7.57 -1.54 1.68
C ALA A 90 6.43 -1.02 2.58
N ILE A 91 5.78 0.10 2.21
CA ILE A 91 4.62 0.65 2.94
C ILE A 91 3.37 -0.22 2.74
N ILE A 92 3.21 -0.88 1.58
CA ILE A 92 2.04 -1.72 1.27
C ILE A 92 1.81 -2.84 2.32
N PRO A 93 2.79 -3.70 2.66
CA PRO A 93 2.59 -4.73 3.68
C PRO A 93 2.33 -4.14 5.07
N ILE A 94 2.90 -2.96 5.38
CA ILE A 94 2.64 -2.27 6.66
C ILE A 94 1.16 -1.86 6.74
N LEU A 95 0.59 -1.33 5.65
CA LEU A 95 -0.83 -0.99 5.58
C LEU A 95 -1.75 -2.22 5.69
N ILE A 96 -1.34 -3.34 5.09
CA ILE A 96 -2.09 -4.61 5.20
C ILE A 96 -2.07 -5.12 6.65
N VAL A 97 -0.92 -5.08 7.33
CA VAL A 97 -0.80 -5.45 8.74
C VAL A 97 -1.63 -4.50 9.62
N TYR A 98 -1.59 -3.20 9.34
CA TYR A 98 -2.41 -2.20 10.02
C TYR A 98 -3.91 -2.53 9.95
N LEU A 99 -4.41 -2.92 8.76
CA LEU A 99 -5.80 -3.36 8.61
C LEU A 99 -6.10 -4.61 9.43
N GLY A 100 -5.24 -5.63 9.35
CA GLY A 100 -5.42 -6.87 10.10
C GLY A 100 -5.48 -6.65 11.61
N VAL A 101 -4.61 -5.79 12.14
CA VAL A 101 -4.63 -5.44 13.57
C VAL A 101 -5.89 -4.65 13.94
N GLY A 102 -6.27 -3.67 13.11
CA GLY A 102 -7.47 -2.85 13.34
C GLY A 102 -8.76 -3.68 13.38
N THR A 103 -8.92 -4.62 12.44
CA THR A 103 -10.10 -5.50 12.41
C THR A 103 -10.15 -6.43 13.62
N LEU A 104 -9.01 -7.01 14.03
CA LEU A 104 -8.92 -7.87 15.21
C LEU A 104 -9.30 -7.12 16.50
N ILE A 105 -8.77 -5.92 16.72
CA ILE A 105 -9.09 -5.11 17.91
C ILE A 105 -10.57 -4.70 17.91
N SER A 106 -11.15 -4.42 16.75
CA SER A 106 -12.58 -4.09 16.63
C SER A 106 -13.50 -5.30 16.75
N SER A 107 -12.96 -6.52 16.72
CA SER A 107 -13.79 -7.72 16.64
C SER A 107 -14.64 -7.94 17.90
N PRO A 108 -15.81 -8.61 17.77
CA PRO A 108 -16.66 -8.95 18.90
C PRO A 108 -15.96 -9.76 19.99
N ILE A 109 -14.96 -10.56 19.59
CA ILE A 109 -14.20 -11.43 20.49
C ILE A 109 -13.42 -10.60 21.51
N PHE A 110 -12.73 -9.54 21.06
CA PHE A 110 -11.93 -8.68 21.95
C PHE A 110 -12.78 -7.63 22.69
N ASN A 111 -13.97 -7.28 22.18
CA ASN A 111 -14.87 -6.31 22.80
C ASN A 111 -16.05 -6.92 23.58
N ALA A 112 -16.15 -8.25 23.67
CA ALA A 112 -17.28 -8.97 24.30
C ALA A 112 -17.60 -8.46 25.71
N LYS A 113 -16.58 -8.21 26.54
CA LYS A 113 -16.74 -7.69 27.90
C LYS A 113 -17.36 -6.28 27.92
N LYS A 114 -17.00 -5.44 26.95
CA LYS A 114 -17.55 -4.09 26.80
C LYS A 114 -19.02 -4.14 26.39
N TYR A 115 -19.36 -5.02 25.44
CA TYR A 115 -20.76 -5.21 25.03
C TYR A 115 -21.63 -5.76 26.17
N GLN A 116 -21.10 -6.70 26.96
CA GLN A 116 -21.80 -7.22 28.13
C GLN A 116 -22.12 -6.12 29.16
N GLN A 117 -21.24 -5.12 29.32
CA GLN A 117 -21.45 -4.00 30.24
C GLN A 117 -22.49 -2.99 29.75
N GLN A 118 -22.77 -2.92 28.45
CA GLN A 118 -23.80 -2.03 27.89
C GLN A 118 -25.21 -2.61 27.97
N LEU A 119 -25.33 -3.91 28.20
CA LEU A 119 -26.59 -4.64 28.35
C LEU A 119 -27.04 -4.77 29.81
N LYS A 120 -26.25 -4.23 30.76
CA LYS A 120 -26.58 -4.12 32.17
C LYS A 120 -26.93 -2.69 32.51
#